data_AF-A0A1Q5M7C7-F1
#
_entry.id   AF-A0A1Q5M7C7-F1
#
_cell.length_a   1.000
_cell.length_b   1.000
_cell.length_c   1.000
_cell.angle_alpha   90.00
_cell.angle_beta   90.00
_cell.angle_gamma   90.00
#
_symmetry.space_group_name_H-M   'P 1'
#
loop_
_entity.id
_entity.type
_entity.pdbx_description
1 polymer ?
#
loop_
_entity_poly.entity_id
_entity_poly.type
_entity_poly.pdbx_seq_one_letter_code
_entity_poly.pdbx_strand_id
1 'polypeptide(L)'
;MRKKIPFIATAVLALGVAGAPQAQANTGFENQMSPEACQKSQATSQFKYAIYYNSNYGGAYRNVGYSVWDFADERIGGAPQGGTQPLKFCHGGNGNLQGIKNNAASVKNKHTTYYAVTYFNSGYKGSADWSSPRSQTNLSVTKNENASFAWQTL
;
A
#
# COMPACT_ATOMS: atom_id res chain seq x y z
N MET A 1 -26.05 -48.35 -58.38
CA MET A 1 -25.39 -48.20 -57.05
C MET A 1 -25.36 -46.72 -56.69
N ARG A 2 -26.11 -46.29 -55.67
CA ARG A 2 -26.25 -44.88 -55.24
C ARG A 2 -25.10 -44.52 -54.29
N LYS A 3 -24.23 -43.57 -54.67
CA LYS A 3 -23.19 -42.99 -53.80
C LYS A 3 -23.81 -41.96 -52.85
N LYS A 4 -23.59 -42.11 -51.54
CA LYS A 4 -23.98 -41.16 -50.49
C LYS A 4 -22.86 -40.14 -50.29
N ILE A 5 -23.20 -38.86 -50.21
CA ILE A 5 -22.29 -37.74 -49.90
C ILE A 5 -22.43 -37.42 -48.41
N PRO A 6 -21.36 -37.35 -47.61
CA PRO A 6 -21.45 -36.88 -46.24
C PRO A 6 -21.29 -35.34 -46.19
N PHE A 7 -22.23 -34.69 -45.48
CA PHE A 7 -22.12 -33.30 -45.05
C PHE A 7 -21.14 -33.22 -43.87
N ILE A 8 -20.15 -32.32 -43.94
CA ILE A 8 -19.29 -31.95 -42.81
C ILE A 8 -19.81 -30.63 -42.24
N ALA A 9 -20.26 -30.66 -40.98
CA ALA A 9 -20.67 -29.49 -40.22
C ALA A 9 -19.45 -28.93 -39.46
N THR A 10 -19.05 -27.71 -39.77
CA THR A 10 -17.93 -27.02 -39.12
C THR A 10 -18.44 -26.31 -37.86
N ALA A 11 -17.96 -26.72 -36.69
CA ALA A 11 -18.23 -26.06 -35.42
C ALA A 11 -17.32 -24.83 -35.26
N VAL A 12 -17.91 -23.65 -35.04
CA VAL A 12 -17.19 -22.41 -34.72
C VAL A 12 -16.97 -22.35 -33.21
N LEU A 13 -15.71 -22.52 -32.78
CA LEU A 13 -15.29 -22.31 -31.39
C LEU A 13 -15.21 -20.79 -31.13
N ALA A 14 -16.13 -20.27 -30.32
CA ALA A 14 -16.06 -18.91 -29.81
C ALA A 14 -14.91 -18.81 -28.80
N LEU A 15 -13.85 -18.08 -29.16
CA LEU A 15 -12.76 -17.69 -28.28
C LEU A 15 -13.29 -16.68 -27.25
N GLY A 16 -13.60 -17.16 -26.05
CA GLY A 16 -13.87 -16.31 -24.89
C GLY A 16 -12.60 -15.56 -24.49
N VAL A 17 -12.56 -14.25 -24.77
CA VAL A 17 -11.53 -13.35 -24.25
C VAL A 17 -11.76 -13.20 -22.76
N ALA A 18 -11.03 -13.95 -21.95
CA ALA A 18 -10.91 -13.69 -20.52
C ALA A 18 -10.15 -12.36 -20.37
N GLY A 19 -10.89 -11.27 -20.11
CA GLY A 19 -10.29 -9.98 -19.78
C GLY A 19 -9.44 -10.14 -18.52
N ALA A 20 -8.15 -9.81 -18.62
CA ALA A 20 -7.30 -9.69 -17.44
C ALA A 20 -7.92 -8.68 -16.47
N PRO A 21 -7.90 -8.94 -15.14
CA PRO A 21 -8.37 -7.95 -14.19
C PRO A 21 -7.60 -6.64 -14.38
N GLN A 22 -8.33 -5.53 -14.52
CA GLN A 22 -7.72 -4.23 -14.66
C GLN A 22 -6.92 -3.94 -13.39
N ALA A 23 -5.63 -3.65 -13.53
CA ALA A 23 -4.83 -3.12 -12.43
C ALA A 23 -5.41 -1.76 -12.02
N GLN A 24 -6.21 -1.74 -10.96
CA GLN A 24 -6.67 -0.48 -10.37
C GLN A 24 -5.47 0.28 -9.83
N ALA A 25 -5.25 1.49 -10.34
CA ALA A 25 -4.30 2.41 -9.76
C ALA A 25 -4.67 2.69 -8.30
N ASN A 26 -3.70 2.69 -7.38
CA ASN A 26 -3.93 3.14 -6.00
C ASN A 26 -4.48 4.58 -6.07
N THR A 27 -5.73 4.76 -5.66
CA THR A 27 -6.40 6.05 -5.70
C THR A 27 -6.26 6.82 -4.38
N GLY A 28 -5.43 6.34 -3.45
CA GLY A 28 -5.29 6.87 -2.09
C GLY A 28 -6.49 6.58 -1.18
N PHE A 29 -7.64 6.16 -1.75
CA PHE A 29 -8.88 5.91 -1.02
C PHE A 29 -8.70 4.85 0.06
N GLU A 30 -8.08 3.72 -0.26
CA GLU A 30 -7.87 2.61 0.66
C GLU A 30 -6.97 3.04 1.82
N ASN A 31 -5.89 3.76 1.49
CA ASN A 31 -4.95 4.25 2.49
C ASN A 31 -5.56 5.31 3.40
N GLN A 32 -6.58 6.07 2.97
CA GLN A 32 -7.25 7.13 3.72
C GLN A 32 -8.47 6.65 4.52
N MET A 33 -9.37 5.93 3.85
CA MET A 33 -10.75 5.71 4.28
C MET A 33 -11.04 4.27 4.70
N SER A 34 -10.17 3.32 4.37
CA SER A 34 -10.40 1.92 4.73
C SER A 34 -10.47 1.77 6.25
N PRO A 35 -11.43 0.99 6.79
CA PRO A 35 -11.45 0.67 8.21
C PRO A 35 -10.16 -0.04 8.65
N GLU A 36 -9.46 -0.69 7.73
CA GLU A 36 -8.17 -1.35 7.97
C GLU A 36 -7.08 -0.38 8.44
N ALA A 37 -7.12 0.87 7.97
CA ALA A 37 -6.07 1.85 8.23
C ALA A 37 -5.94 2.18 9.72
N CYS A 38 -7.05 2.20 10.45
CA CYS A 38 -7.12 2.50 11.87
C CYS A 38 -7.58 1.32 12.74
N GLN A 39 -7.45 0.09 12.24
CA GLN A 39 -7.67 -1.12 13.06
C GLN A 39 -6.79 -1.09 14.31
N LYS A 40 -7.40 -1.38 15.48
CA LYS A 40 -6.77 -1.35 16.82
C LYS A 40 -5.59 -2.31 16.99
N SER A 41 -5.44 -3.28 16.09
CA SER A 41 -4.23 -4.09 16.01
C SER A 41 -3.82 -4.26 14.56
N GLN A 42 -2.51 -4.31 14.31
CA GLN A 42 -2.01 -4.72 12.99
C GLN A 42 -2.37 -6.19 12.71
N ALA A 43 -2.53 -7.03 13.73
CA ALA A 43 -2.85 -8.46 13.56
C ALA A 43 -4.18 -8.65 12.84
N THR A 44 -5.19 -7.85 13.19
CA THR A 44 -6.55 -7.88 12.61
C THR A 44 -6.66 -7.11 11.30
N SER A 45 -5.72 -6.21 11.03
CA SER A 45 -5.66 -5.46 9.77
C SER A 45 -5.30 -6.34 8.57
N GLN A 46 -6.02 -6.18 7.47
CA GLN A 46 -5.65 -6.78 6.18
C GLN A 46 -4.42 -6.11 5.57
N PHE A 47 -4.22 -4.81 5.84
CA PHE A 47 -3.02 -4.09 5.44
C PHE A 47 -1.78 -4.65 6.13
N LYS A 48 -0.73 -4.86 5.33
CA LYS A 48 0.47 -5.59 5.75
C LYS A 48 1.59 -4.67 6.25
N TYR A 49 1.46 -3.36 6.08
CA TYR A 49 2.41 -2.39 6.61
C TYR A 49 1.78 -1.60 7.75
N ALA A 50 2.51 -1.42 8.84
CA ALA A 50 2.15 -0.49 9.90
C ALA A 50 3.32 0.45 10.18
N ILE A 51 3.02 1.73 10.32
CA ILE A 51 3.97 2.80 10.56
C ILE A 51 3.63 3.49 11.87
N TYR A 52 4.63 3.64 12.73
CA TYR A 52 4.50 4.05 14.13
C TYR A 52 5.21 5.38 14.38
N TYR A 53 4.60 6.19 15.25
CA TYR A 53 5.12 7.48 15.66
C TYR A 53 6.42 7.37 16.46
N ASN A 54 6.52 6.41 17.39
CA ASN A 54 7.73 6.21 18.19
C ASN A 54 8.55 5.02 17.70
N SER A 55 9.82 4.99 18.10
CA SER A 55 10.65 3.78 18.02
C SER A 55 10.09 2.65 18.88
N ASN A 56 10.56 1.44 18.65
CA ASN A 56 10.14 0.20 19.32
C ASN A 56 8.63 -0.05 19.20
N TYR A 57 8.03 0.41 18.09
CA TYR A 57 6.63 0.18 17.73
C TYR A 57 5.64 0.73 18.74
N GLY A 58 6.02 1.82 19.42
CA GLY A 58 5.18 2.52 20.39
C GLY A 58 4.44 3.73 19.82
N GLY A 59 3.57 4.31 20.63
CA GLY A 59 2.77 5.47 20.27
C GLY A 59 1.64 5.15 19.29
N ALA A 60 1.14 6.21 18.65
CA ALA A 60 0.13 6.11 17.61
C ALA A 60 0.71 5.42 16.36
N TYR A 61 -0.15 4.71 15.63
CA TYR A 61 0.26 4.07 14.40
C TYR A 61 -0.87 4.10 13.38
N ARG A 62 -0.53 3.84 12.11
CA ARG A 62 -1.48 3.63 11.01
C ARG A 62 -1.10 2.36 10.27
N ASN A 63 -2.08 1.57 9.86
CA ASN A 63 -1.85 0.53 8.86
C ASN A 63 -2.01 1.13 7.46
N VAL A 64 -1.14 0.76 6.53
CA VAL A 64 -1.12 1.28 5.16
C VAL A 64 -1.12 0.09 4.21
N GLY A 65 -2.04 0.10 3.24
CA GLY A 65 -2.26 -1.03 2.34
C GLY A 65 -1.38 -0.95 1.09
N TYR A 66 -1.27 0.25 0.53
CA TYR A 66 -0.68 0.49 -0.79
C TYR A 66 0.44 1.52 -0.71
N SER A 67 1.33 1.52 -1.70
CA SER A 67 2.44 2.49 -1.79
C SER A 67 1.90 3.93 -1.78
N VAL A 68 2.54 4.80 -0.98
CA VAL A 68 2.14 6.19 -0.74
C VAL A 68 3.19 7.12 -1.34
N TRP A 69 2.81 7.88 -2.36
CA TRP A 69 3.73 8.78 -3.08
C TRP A 69 4.18 9.96 -2.20
N ASP A 70 3.28 10.54 -1.41
CA ASP A 70 3.60 11.59 -0.43
C ASP A 70 2.70 11.46 0.80
N PHE A 71 3.29 11.22 1.97
CA PHE A 71 2.53 11.14 3.22
C PHE A 71 1.81 12.45 3.59
N ALA A 72 2.25 13.60 3.07
CA ALA A 72 1.54 14.87 3.27
C ALA A 72 0.35 15.07 2.33
N ASP A 73 0.21 14.26 1.28
CA ASP A 73 -0.83 14.46 0.26
C ASP A 73 -1.22 13.15 -0.46
N GLU A 74 -1.73 12.18 0.30
CA GLU A 74 -2.30 10.95 -0.26
C GLU A 74 -3.72 11.23 -0.73
N ARG A 75 -3.84 11.65 -1.98
CA ARG A 75 -5.10 12.15 -2.55
C ARG A 75 -6.07 11.02 -2.89
N ILE A 76 -7.30 11.15 -2.44
CA ILE A 76 -8.42 10.29 -2.80
C ILE A 76 -8.85 10.59 -4.25
N GLY A 77 -8.89 9.58 -5.12
CA GLY A 77 -9.35 9.72 -6.51
C GLY A 77 -8.29 10.22 -7.51
N GLY A 78 -7.02 10.32 -7.10
CA GLY A 78 -5.85 10.54 -7.97
C GLY A 78 -5.71 11.93 -8.61
N ALA A 79 -6.81 12.64 -8.89
CA ALA A 79 -6.79 14.00 -9.41
C ALA A 79 -6.48 15.03 -8.30
N PRO A 80 -5.80 16.14 -8.62
CA PRO A 80 -5.67 17.27 -7.71
C PRO A 80 -7.03 17.78 -7.24
N GLN A 81 -7.23 17.76 -5.92
CA GLN A 81 -8.37 18.36 -5.23
C GLN A 81 -7.90 19.61 -4.49
N GLY A 82 -8.84 20.45 -4.05
CA GLY A 82 -8.50 21.62 -3.22
C GLY A 82 -7.91 21.17 -1.87
N GLY A 83 -6.69 21.62 -1.57
CA GLY A 83 -5.98 21.34 -0.31
C GLY A 83 -5.21 20.02 -0.31
N THR A 84 -4.36 19.84 0.72
CA THR A 84 -3.58 18.61 0.93
C THR A 84 -4.36 17.59 1.74
N GLN A 85 -4.20 16.30 1.43
CA GLN A 85 -4.80 15.19 2.18
C GLN A 85 -3.73 14.35 2.89
N PRO A 86 -3.16 14.83 4.02
CA PRO A 86 -2.10 14.09 4.70
C PRO A 86 -2.62 12.80 5.33
N LEU A 87 -1.84 11.73 5.21
CA LEU A 87 -2.06 10.54 6.04
C LEU A 87 -1.64 10.85 7.46
N LYS A 88 -2.52 10.53 8.40
CA LYS A 88 -2.33 10.76 9.83
C LYS A 88 -2.27 9.44 10.59
N PHE A 89 -1.52 9.41 11.69
CA PHE A 89 -1.58 8.30 12.62
C PHE A 89 -2.99 8.17 13.20
N CYS A 90 -3.40 6.93 13.46
CA CYS A 90 -4.70 6.60 14.05
C CYS A 90 -4.65 6.60 15.58
N HIS A 91 -5.81 6.41 16.20
CA HIS A 91 -6.05 6.56 17.64
C HIS A 91 -5.02 5.87 18.56
N GLY A 92 -4.70 6.56 19.66
CA GLY A 92 -3.97 6.03 20.83
C GLY A 92 -2.53 6.54 20.97
N GLY A 93 -2.14 6.97 22.17
CA GLY A 93 -0.76 7.34 22.50
C GLY A 93 -0.20 8.61 21.84
N ASN A 94 1.10 8.83 22.03
CA ASN A 94 1.82 9.96 21.43
C ASN A 94 1.77 9.90 19.90
N GLY A 95 1.57 11.04 19.25
CA GLY A 95 1.50 11.14 17.79
C GLY A 95 0.10 10.97 17.19
N ASN A 96 -0.92 10.70 18.00
CA ASN A 96 -2.29 10.53 17.52
C ASN A 96 -2.75 11.76 16.70
N LEU A 97 -3.36 11.50 15.54
CA LEU A 97 -3.82 12.50 14.57
C LEU A 97 -2.72 13.41 13.99
N GLN A 98 -1.44 13.20 14.33
CA GLN A 98 -0.34 13.89 13.66
C GLN A 98 -0.14 13.30 12.26
N GLY A 99 0.34 14.13 11.33
CA GLY A 99 0.71 13.69 10.00
C GLY A 99 1.88 12.70 10.05
N ILE A 100 1.88 11.69 9.19
CA ILE A 100 2.92 10.65 9.17
C ILE A 100 4.25 11.19 8.63
N LYS A 101 4.18 12.14 7.69
CA LYS A 101 5.37 12.78 7.13
C LYS A 101 6.21 13.40 8.24
N ASN A 102 7.51 13.12 8.24
CA ASN A 102 8.51 13.59 9.19
C ASN A 102 8.24 13.23 10.67
N ASN A 103 7.43 12.20 10.93
CA ASN A 103 7.04 11.85 12.30
C ASN A 103 7.08 10.35 12.58
N ALA A 104 7.45 9.50 11.61
CA ALA A 104 7.53 8.07 11.83
C ALA A 104 8.91 7.66 12.33
N ALA A 105 8.95 6.71 13.26
CA ALA A 105 10.19 6.24 13.87
C ALA A 105 10.37 4.73 13.89
N SER A 106 9.32 3.95 13.61
CA SER A 106 9.43 2.51 13.41
C SER A 106 8.29 1.95 12.57
N VAL A 107 8.49 0.76 12.02
CA VAL A 107 7.58 0.14 11.08
C VAL A 107 7.50 -1.37 11.27
N LYS A 108 6.37 -1.97 10.88
CA LYS A 108 6.19 -3.43 10.83
C LYS A 108 5.75 -3.85 9.44
N ASN A 109 6.47 -4.80 8.86
CA ASN A 109 6.14 -5.43 7.59
C ASN A 109 5.64 -6.85 7.83
N LYS A 110 4.33 -7.08 7.72
CA LYS A 110 3.71 -8.41 7.74
C LYS A 110 3.64 -9.05 6.36
N HIS A 111 4.07 -8.36 5.30
CA HIS A 111 4.05 -8.93 3.96
C HIS A 111 4.99 -10.14 3.90
N THR A 112 4.61 -11.17 3.16
CA THR A 112 5.36 -12.43 3.07
C THR A 112 6.45 -12.39 1.99
N THR A 113 6.26 -11.59 0.94
CA THR A 113 7.18 -11.49 -0.21
C THR A 113 7.79 -10.11 -0.44
N TYR A 114 7.04 -9.01 -0.28
CA TYR A 114 7.54 -7.66 -0.56
C TYR A 114 8.30 -7.03 0.60
N TYR A 115 9.33 -6.24 0.25
CA TYR A 115 9.99 -5.30 1.13
C TYR A 115 9.12 -4.06 1.29
N ALA A 116 9.07 -3.54 2.51
CA ALA A 116 8.49 -2.26 2.83
C ALA A 116 9.61 -1.20 2.87
N VAL A 117 9.65 -0.31 1.88
CA VAL A 117 10.73 0.68 1.76
C VAL A 117 10.20 2.06 2.12
N THR A 118 10.75 2.65 3.19
CA THR A 118 10.41 4.01 3.63
C THR A 118 11.48 4.96 3.11
N TYR A 119 11.07 6.04 2.46
CA TYR A 119 11.97 6.97 1.80
C TYR A 119 11.96 8.33 2.48
N PHE A 120 13.12 8.99 2.47
CA PHE A 120 13.32 10.33 2.99
C PHE A 120 12.53 11.38 2.20
N ASN A 121 12.46 11.25 0.87
CA ASN A 121 11.73 12.19 0.01
C ASN A 121 10.43 11.60 -0.53
N SER A 122 9.47 12.47 -0.86
CA SER A 122 8.27 12.09 -1.61
C SER A 122 8.66 11.51 -2.97
N GLY A 123 7.82 10.61 -3.48
CA GLY A 123 8.00 9.97 -4.78
C GLY A 123 9.03 8.86 -4.82
N TYR A 124 9.25 8.18 -3.68
CA TYR A 124 10.14 7.02 -3.56
C TYR A 124 11.60 7.38 -3.86
N LYS A 125 12.06 8.53 -3.36
CA LYS A 125 13.38 9.11 -3.69
C LYS A 125 14.28 9.27 -2.46
N GLY A 126 15.57 9.33 -2.74
CA GLY A 126 16.61 9.58 -1.75
C GLY A 126 16.92 8.37 -0.89
N SER A 127 17.58 8.62 0.24
CA SER A 127 17.92 7.60 1.22
C SER A 127 16.67 6.91 1.77
N ALA A 128 16.80 5.63 2.11
CA ALA A 128 15.66 4.80 2.50
C ALA A 128 16.03 3.74 3.53
N ASP A 129 15.06 3.40 4.39
CA ASP A 129 15.12 2.22 5.25
C ASP A 129 14.34 1.07 4.60
N TRP A 130 15.01 -0.07 4.41
CA TRP A 130 14.41 -1.28 3.84
C TRP A 130 13.97 -2.23 4.95
N SER A 131 12.68 -2.53 5.00
CA SER A 131 12.12 -3.50 5.95
C SER A 131 11.75 -4.80 5.26
N SER A 132 12.52 -5.85 5.55
CA SER A 132 12.33 -7.18 4.98
C SER A 132 10.92 -7.74 5.21
N PRO A 133 10.47 -8.70 4.39
CA PRO A 133 9.24 -9.43 4.66
C PRO A 133 9.23 -10.01 6.07
N ARG A 134 8.06 -9.97 6.72
CA ARG A 134 7.83 -10.45 8.10
C ARG A 134 8.77 -9.84 9.17
N SER A 135 9.24 -8.61 8.97
CA SER A 135 10.13 -7.94 9.91
C SER A 135 9.46 -6.81 10.68
N GLN A 136 10.17 -6.36 11.71
CA GLN A 136 9.90 -5.11 12.39
C GLN A 136 11.20 -4.31 12.39
N THR A 137 11.13 -3.02 12.09
CA THR A 137 12.31 -2.18 11.88
C THR A 137 12.14 -0.86 12.61
N ASN A 138 13.11 -0.50 13.46
CA ASN A 138 13.29 0.88 13.87
C ASN A 138 13.90 1.64 12.70
N LEU A 139 13.24 2.72 12.28
CA LEU A 139 13.81 3.58 11.25
C LEU A 139 15.08 4.22 11.77
N SER A 140 16.07 4.36 10.90
CA SER A 140 17.34 4.98 11.23
C SER A 140 17.65 6.11 10.27
N VAL A 141 17.56 5.85 8.98
CA VAL A 141 17.87 6.80 7.90
C VAL A 141 16.74 7.78 7.68
N THR A 142 15.50 7.33 7.83
CA THR A 142 14.27 8.10 7.55
C THR A 142 13.48 8.44 8.81
N LYS A 143 14.06 8.17 9.99
CA LYS A 143 13.42 8.42 11.27
C LYS A 143 13.09 9.91 11.42
N ASN A 144 11.82 10.23 11.63
CA ASN A 144 11.31 11.60 11.74
C ASN A 144 11.59 12.50 10.52
N GLU A 145 11.97 11.90 9.39
CA GLU A 145 12.23 12.61 8.12
C GLU A 145 11.66 11.81 6.93
N ASN A 146 10.73 10.89 7.20
CA ASN A 146 10.09 10.05 6.19
C ASN A 146 9.04 10.85 5.39
N ALA A 147 8.99 10.62 4.08
CA ALA A 147 8.06 11.32 3.20
C ALA A 147 7.24 10.42 2.27
N SER A 148 7.72 9.21 1.95
CA SER A 148 6.96 8.25 1.14
C SER A 148 7.27 6.80 1.49
N PHE A 149 6.47 5.88 0.95
CA PHE A 149 6.58 4.45 1.18
C PHE A 149 6.21 3.65 -0.07
N ALA A 150 7.00 2.64 -0.43
CA ALA A 150 6.65 1.71 -1.49
C ALA A 150 6.85 0.24 -1.10
N TRP A 151 5.99 -0.61 -1.64
CA TRP A 151 6.25 -2.04 -1.77
C TRP A 151 7.27 -2.27 -2.88
N GLN A 152 8.33 -3.03 -2.59
CA GLN A 152 9.39 -3.36 -3.54
C GLN A 152 9.68 -4.87 -3.56
N THR A 153 10.11 -5.37 -4.72
CA THR A 153 10.80 -6.66 -4.86
C THR A 153 12.29 -6.42 -4.97
N LEU A 154 13.09 -7.39 -4.55
CA LEU A 154 14.52 -7.43 -4.95
C LEU A 154 14.67 -8.01 -6.35
#